data_AF-A0A2N2SVV7-F1
#
_entry.id   AF-A0A2N2SVV7-F1
#
_cell.length_a   1.000
_cell.length_b   1.000
_cell.length_c   1.000
_cell.angle_alpha   90.00
_cell.angle_beta   90.00
_cell.angle_gamma   90.00
#
_symmetry.space_group_name_H-M   'P 1'
#
loop_
_entity.id
_entity.type
_entity.pdbx_description
1 polymer ?
#
loop_
_entity_poly.entity_id
_entity_poly.type
_entity_poly.pdbx_seq_one_letter_code
_entity_poly.pdbx_strand_id
1 'polypeptide(L)'
;EKMKAESAEHRAQRLALIEEVKAWAEANRVALDDDWKGFSRVLHQFGDRWRESGHIGEKMFAELQPLWKAAIDHAAEPLEALQKLSLEARHAMIDEAKALGAEAMLRIDAVKALQQRWQAEAHRVPMDRRHEQKLWDAFRKPIDEAFNRKTAEREKAQSALSERDRTVLDASRALQAANASGDAQAIRSAMSALEAALSGQALAQAAVAAAGPAEEITPAAQPENAPEAPAASETTDAPEVVVAESVPGEAAEAAPAVEPVKPVVVPKRVIAMRGDDRPGMKKEEPAPMGRGGKFGDRKDAGRPGGRDGGRDARGPGRMDERGGPRGGRSDRPAYGERSDAPRLGDAAFRAQRDALEQAQFALRKLAAQAHGEALTHLLAAWETRDAAQVPTVQELGSRVSPAVRGAWVKALSQPASGDAATALLRLEMAAELPTPAEQMSARRMYQLQLLTKRNDPVPAQTWTQDAATVLACAFDAAQVRRLQNVLKVLLKP
;
A
#
# COMPACT_ATOMS: atom_id res chain seq x y z
N GLU A 1 68.30 -20.67 -61.36
CA GLU A 1 67.11 -20.60 -62.26
C GLU A 1 65.82 -20.97 -61.54
N LYS A 2 65.74 -22.11 -60.82
CA LYS A 2 64.58 -22.55 -60.01
C LYS A 2 63.73 -21.42 -59.38
N MET A 3 64.30 -20.56 -58.54
CA MET A 3 63.63 -19.38 -57.94
C MET A 3 62.88 -18.46 -58.94
N LYS A 4 63.32 -18.36 -60.19
CA LYS A 4 62.65 -17.60 -61.26
C LYS A 4 61.45 -18.36 -61.86
N ALA A 5 61.52 -19.68 -61.95
CA ALA A 5 60.38 -20.52 -62.36
C ALA A 5 59.31 -20.51 -61.24
N GLU A 6 59.71 -20.76 -60.00
CA GLU A 6 58.83 -20.71 -58.82
C GLU A 6 58.09 -19.36 -58.70
N SER A 7 58.80 -18.23 -58.87
CA SER A 7 58.16 -16.90 -58.87
C SER A 7 57.26 -16.62 -60.09
N ALA A 8 57.46 -17.31 -61.22
CA ALA A 8 56.56 -17.25 -62.36
C ALA A 8 55.31 -18.13 -62.16
N GLU A 9 55.46 -19.30 -61.53
CA GLU A 9 54.37 -20.19 -61.12
C GLU A 9 53.47 -19.51 -60.09
N HIS A 10 54.05 -18.88 -59.05
CA HIS A 10 53.29 -18.08 -58.08
C HIS A 10 52.59 -16.88 -58.73
N ARG A 11 53.21 -16.24 -59.73
CA ARG A 11 52.57 -15.17 -60.54
C ARG A 11 51.36 -15.71 -61.31
N ALA A 12 51.48 -16.88 -61.93
CA ALA A 12 50.38 -17.51 -62.64
C ALA A 12 49.24 -17.92 -61.69
N GLN A 13 49.58 -18.49 -60.53
CA GLN A 13 48.62 -18.83 -59.47
C GLN A 13 47.84 -17.60 -58.98
N ARG A 14 48.52 -16.47 -58.72
CA ARG A 14 47.88 -15.21 -58.31
C ARG A 14 46.99 -14.61 -59.39
N LEU A 15 47.40 -14.66 -60.66
CA LEU A 15 46.57 -14.20 -61.79
C LEU A 15 45.33 -15.08 -61.97
N ALA A 16 45.49 -16.41 -61.89
CA ALA A 16 44.37 -17.34 -61.94
C ALA A 16 43.36 -17.08 -60.80
N LEU A 17 43.83 -16.81 -59.58
CA LEU A 17 42.97 -16.49 -58.43
C LEU A 17 42.23 -15.16 -58.61
N ILE A 18 42.82 -14.16 -59.29
CA ILE A 18 42.14 -12.89 -59.63
C ILE A 18 40.98 -13.15 -60.60
N GLU A 19 41.19 -13.93 -61.66
CA GLU A 19 40.12 -14.24 -62.62
C GLU A 19 39.06 -15.19 -62.02
N GLU A 20 39.46 -16.11 -61.14
CA GLU A 20 38.53 -16.96 -60.36
C GLU A 20 37.60 -16.12 -59.48
N VAL A 21 38.13 -15.12 -58.76
CA VAL A 21 37.33 -14.18 -57.95
C VAL A 21 36.37 -13.36 -58.80
N LYS A 22 36.81 -12.86 -59.98
CA LYS A 22 35.91 -12.11 -60.89
C LYS A 22 34.77 -12.99 -61.41
N ALA A 23 35.09 -14.18 -61.93
CA ALA A 23 34.08 -15.11 -62.43
C ALA A 23 33.10 -15.54 -61.31
N TRP A 24 33.61 -15.72 -60.09
CA TRP A 24 32.77 -15.97 -58.92
C TRP A 24 31.87 -14.77 -58.60
N ALA A 25 32.37 -13.53 -58.61
CA ALA A 25 31.60 -12.32 -58.37
C ALA A 25 30.49 -12.09 -59.41
N GLU A 26 30.76 -12.36 -60.69
CA GLU A 26 29.75 -12.28 -61.75
C GLU A 26 28.64 -13.32 -61.57
N ALA A 27 28.98 -14.55 -61.17
CA ALA A 27 28.03 -15.62 -60.93
C ALA A 27 27.25 -15.48 -59.59
N ASN A 28 27.83 -14.85 -58.57
CA ASN A 28 27.30 -14.81 -57.20
C ASN A 28 26.95 -13.37 -56.77
N ARG A 29 26.13 -12.66 -57.56
CA ARG A 29 25.64 -11.30 -57.18
C ARG A 29 24.63 -11.29 -56.02
N VAL A 30 24.15 -12.45 -55.60
CA VAL A 30 23.24 -12.66 -54.45
C VAL A 30 23.70 -13.92 -53.72
N ALA A 31 23.63 -13.95 -52.38
CA ALA A 31 23.93 -15.15 -51.62
C ALA A 31 22.91 -16.27 -51.91
N LEU A 32 23.42 -17.47 -52.20
CA LEU A 32 22.59 -18.69 -52.32
C LEU A 32 21.84 -18.93 -51.00
N ASP A 33 20.54 -19.22 -51.09
CA ASP A 33 19.62 -19.43 -49.97
C ASP A 33 19.65 -18.32 -48.89
N ASP A 34 20.05 -17.10 -49.27
CA ASP A 34 20.23 -15.94 -48.39
C ASP A 34 21.32 -16.15 -47.28
N ASP A 35 22.22 -17.13 -47.42
CA ASP A 35 23.34 -17.36 -46.49
C ASP A 35 24.52 -16.38 -46.73
N TRP A 36 24.32 -15.14 -46.29
CA TRP A 36 25.37 -14.11 -46.31
C TRP A 36 26.57 -14.44 -45.40
N LYS A 37 26.43 -15.38 -44.44
CA LYS A 37 27.54 -15.87 -43.62
C LYS A 37 28.40 -16.88 -44.39
N GLY A 38 27.78 -17.71 -45.23
CA GLY A 38 28.45 -18.51 -46.25
C GLY A 38 29.17 -17.64 -47.28
N PHE A 39 28.49 -16.61 -47.80
CA PHE A 39 29.06 -15.64 -48.74
C PHE A 39 30.34 -14.97 -48.18
N SER A 40 30.26 -14.41 -46.97
CA SER A 40 31.42 -13.83 -46.25
C SER A 40 32.54 -14.84 -46.03
N ARG A 41 32.23 -16.11 -45.72
CA ARG A 41 33.23 -17.17 -45.55
C ARG A 41 34.02 -17.44 -46.82
N VAL A 42 33.37 -17.44 -47.99
CA VAL A 42 34.04 -17.65 -49.29
C VAL A 42 34.96 -16.48 -49.64
N LEU A 43 34.52 -15.23 -49.41
CA LEU A 43 35.39 -14.05 -49.57
C LEU A 43 36.64 -14.12 -48.68
N HIS A 44 36.51 -14.58 -47.43
CA HIS A 44 37.66 -14.79 -46.55
C HIS A 44 38.60 -15.90 -47.05
N GLN A 45 38.06 -17.02 -47.54
CA GLN A 45 38.85 -18.13 -48.12
C GLN A 45 39.65 -17.71 -49.36
N PHE A 46 39.10 -16.85 -50.22
CA PHE A 46 39.86 -16.22 -51.30
C PHE A 46 41.02 -15.36 -50.76
N GLY A 47 40.78 -14.60 -49.68
CA GLY A 47 41.80 -13.86 -48.96
C GLY A 47 42.91 -14.73 -48.36
N ASP A 48 42.59 -15.92 -47.84
CA ASP A 48 43.56 -16.89 -47.34
C ASP A 48 44.39 -17.50 -48.47
N ARG A 49 43.75 -17.98 -49.54
CA ARG A 49 44.44 -18.50 -50.75
C ARG A 49 45.39 -17.46 -51.36
N TRP A 50 45.03 -16.18 -51.34
CA TRP A 50 45.92 -15.10 -51.76
C TRP A 50 47.12 -14.90 -50.82
N ARG A 51 46.97 -15.09 -49.51
CA ARG A 51 48.12 -15.10 -48.57
C ARG A 51 49.03 -16.31 -48.82
N GLU A 52 48.46 -17.48 -49.07
CA GLU A 52 49.17 -18.76 -49.25
C GLU A 52 49.87 -18.92 -50.61
N SER A 53 49.48 -18.16 -51.64
CA SER A 53 49.97 -18.23 -53.03
C SER A 53 51.43 -17.79 -53.29
N GLY A 54 52.35 -18.14 -52.38
CA GLY A 54 53.80 -18.05 -52.55
C GLY A 54 54.38 -16.63 -52.60
N HIS A 55 55.72 -16.53 -52.55
CA HIS A 55 56.42 -15.24 -52.62
C HIS A 55 56.72 -14.86 -54.08
N ILE A 56 56.59 -13.56 -54.38
CA ILE A 56 56.91 -12.96 -55.68
C ILE A 56 57.66 -11.65 -55.43
N GLY A 57 58.63 -11.34 -56.29
CA GLY A 57 59.40 -10.10 -56.19
C GLY A 57 58.52 -8.84 -56.16
N GLU A 58 58.87 -7.92 -55.26
CA GLU A 58 58.09 -6.75 -54.83
C GLU A 58 57.40 -5.97 -55.95
N LYS A 59 58.11 -5.67 -57.05
CA LYS A 59 57.55 -4.95 -58.21
C LYS A 59 56.32 -5.67 -58.80
N MET A 60 56.39 -6.99 -58.93
CA MET A 60 55.26 -7.76 -59.45
C MET A 60 54.12 -7.88 -58.45
N PHE A 61 54.42 -7.92 -57.15
CA PHE A 61 53.40 -7.87 -56.13
C PHE A 61 52.66 -6.52 -56.15
N ALA A 62 53.39 -5.41 -56.33
CA ALA A 62 52.82 -4.07 -56.44
C ALA A 62 51.92 -3.89 -57.69
N GLU A 63 52.23 -4.56 -58.81
CA GLU A 63 51.35 -4.60 -60.00
C GLU A 63 50.07 -5.44 -59.76
N LEU A 64 50.18 -6.58 -59.08
CA LEU A 64 49.05 -7.51 -58.89
C LEU A 64 48.15 -7.16 -57.70
N GLN A 65 48.68 -6.52 -56.65
CA GLN A 65 47.92 -6.14 -55.45
C GLN A 65 46.71 -5.21 -55.72
N PRO A 66 46.78 -4.16 -56.57
CA PRO A 66 45.60 -3.35 -56.87
C PRO A 66 44.57 -4.12 -57.71
N LEU A 67 44.99 -5.00 -58.62
CA LEU A 67 44.09 -5.86 -59.40
C LEU A 67 43.36 -6.87 -58.50
N TRP A 68 44.07 -7.44 -57.52
CA TRP A 68 43.49 -8.30 -56.50
C TRP A 68 42.46 -7.57 -55.63
N LYS A 69 42.79 -6.37 -55.14
CA LYS A 69 41.85 -5.54 -54.38
C LYS A 69 40.59 -5.27 -55.20
N ALA A 70 40.72 -4.70 -56.40
CA ALA A 70 39.57 -4.41 -57.26
C ALA A 70 38.68 -5.64 -57.54
N ALA A 71 39.26 -6.83 -57.68
CA ALA A 71 38.49 -8.07 -57.85
C ALA A 71 37.74 -8.49 -56.57
N ILE A 72 38.39 -8.42 -55.40
CA ILE A 72 37.77 -8.76 -54.10
C ILE A 72 36.75 -7.71 -53.66
N ASP A 73 37.03 -6.43 -53.88
CA ASP A 73 36.15 -5.32 -53.52
C ASP A 73 34.85 -5.41 -54.34
N HIS A 74 34.94 -5.66 -55.65
CA HIS A 74 33.79 -5.96 -56.53
C HIS A 74 33.06 -7.25 -56.13
N ALA A 75 33.76 -8.28 -55.65
CA ALA A 75 33.15 -9.49 -55.10
C ALA A 75 32.42 -9.25 -53.76
N ALA A 76 32.81 -8.22 -53.01
CA ALA A 76 32.22 -7.83 -51.74
C ALA A 76 31.06 -6.81 -51.87
N GLU A 77 30.97 -6.07 -52.99
CA GLU A 77 29.92 -5.06 -53.24
C GLU A 77 28.49 -5.49 -52.85
N PRO A 78 27.99 -6.70 -53.18
CA PRO A 78 26.65 -7.12 -52.81
C PRO A 78 26.46 -7.27 -51.29
N LEU A 79 27.48 -7.77 -50.58
CA LEU A 79 27.49 -7.90 -49.13
C LEU A 79 27.56 -6.51 -48.48
N GLU A 80 28.43 -5.62 -48.98
CA GLU A 80 28.51 -4.25 -48.46
C GLU A 80 27.21 -3.47 -48.66
N ALA A 81 26.54 -3.61 -49.79
CA ALA A 81 25.26 -2.97 -50.06
C ALA A 81 24.18 -3.43 -49.07
N LEU A 82 24.11 -4.73 -48.80
CA LEU A 82 23.23 -5.30 -47.78
C LEU A 82 23.59 -4.81 -46.37
N GLN A 83 24.88 -4.74 -46.03
CA GLN A 83 25.35 -4.22 -44.74
C GLN A 83 24.91 -2.77 -44.54
N LYS A 84 25.06 -1.90 -45.55
CA LYS A 84 24.62 -0.50 -45.53
C LYS A 84 23.12 -0.38 -45.28
N LEU A 85 22.29 -1.12 -46.01
CA LEU A 85 20.83 -1.17 -45.78
C LEU A 85 20.46 -1.68 -44.37
N SER A 86 21.19 -2.68 -43.86
CA SER A 86 20.96 -3.21 -42.51
C SER A 86 21.38 -2.24 -41.39
N LEU A 87 22.33 -1.33 -41.65
CA LEU A 87 22.68 -0.26 -40.73
C LEU A 87 21.56 0.78 -40.67
N GLU A 88 21.04 1.19 -41.82
CA GLU A 88 19.89 2.12 -41.92
C GLU A 88 18.65 1.56 -41.21
N ALA A 89 18.33 0.28 -41.42
CA ALA A 89 17.22 -0.39 -40.75
C ALA A 89 17.44 -0.54 -39.22
N ARG A 90 18.64 -0.93 -38.76
CA ARG A 90 18.98 -0.94 -37.32
C ARG A 90 18.91 0.47 -36.71
N HIS A 91 19.31 1.51 -37.42
CA HIS A 91 19.16 2.89 -36.97
C HIS A 91 17.69 3.31 -36.85
N ALA A 92 16.84 2.98 -37.83
CA ALA A 92 15.40 3.18 -37.74
C ALA A 92 14.79 2.43 -36.54
N MET A 93 15.23 1.19 -36.25
CA MET A 93 14.80 0.44 -35.07
C MET A 93 15.27 1.07 -33.74
N ILE A 94 16.44 1.72 -33.71
CA ILE A 94 16.91 2.50 -32.55
C ILE A 94 16.01 3.73 -32.33
N ASP A 95 15.56 4.39 -33.40
CA ASP A 95 14.67 5.55 -33.29
C ASP A 95 13.22 5.15 -32.94
N GLU A 96 12.71 4.02 -33.43
CA GLU A 96 11.49 3.38 -32.91
C GLU A 96 11.63 3.04 -31.41
N ALA A 97 12.79 2.53 -30.97
CA ALA A 97 13.05 2.21 -29.56
C ALA A 97 13.07 3.46 -28.67
N LYS A 98 13.59 4.59 -29.16
CA LYS A 98 13.50 5.89 -28.48
C LYS A 98 12.06 6.36 -28.34
N ALA A 99 11.26 6.28 -29.41
CA ALA A 99 9.86 6.68 -29.39
C ALA A 99 9.04 5.83 -28.40
N LEU A 100 9.15 4.49 -28.45
CA LEU A 100 8.50 3.58 -27.50
C LEU A 100 9.01 3.74 -26.05
N GLY A 101 10.26 4.15 -25.88
CA GLY A 101 10.81 4.51 -24.56
C GLY A 101 10.27 5.84 -24.01
N ALA A 102 9.91 6.78 -24.88
CA ALA A 102 9.33 8.06 -24.51
C ALA A 102 7.83 7.98 -24.17
N GLU A 103 7.09 6.97 -24.68
CA GLU A 103 5.69 6.74 -24.32
C GLU A 103 5.50 6.58 -22.79
N ALA A 104 4.56 7.33 -22.21
CA ALA A 104 4.25 7.25 -20.77
C ALA A 104 3.70 5.86 -20.35
N MET A 105 3.08 5.11 -21.26
CA MET A 105 2.55 3.77 -20.98
C MET A 105 3.22 2.70 -21.84
N LEU A 106 4.38 2.23 -21.39
CA LEU A 106 5.19 1.16 -22.01
C LEU A 106 4.39 0.01 -22.64
N ARG A 107 4.35 0.00 -23.99
CA ARG A 107 3.69 -1.01 -24.82
C ARG A 107 4.58 -2.24 -25.00
N ILE A 108 4.56 -3.12 -24.01
CA ILE A 108 5.41 -4.33 -23.91
C ILE A 108 5.41 -5.15 -25.21
N ASP A 109 4.27 -5.31 -25.89
CA ASP A 109 4.17 -6.14 -27.10
C ASP A 109 4.75 -5.46 -28.35
N ALA A 110 4.75 -4.12 -28.41
CA ALA A 110 5.50 -3.37 -29.43
C ALA A 110 7.01 -3.53 -29.24
N VAL A 111 7.48 -3.48 -27.98
CA VAL A 111 8.88 -3.74 -27.61
C VAL A 111 9.30 -5.17 -28.00
N LYS A 112 8.47 -6.19 -27.75
CA LYS A 112 8.71 -7.57 -28.21
C LYS A 112 8.81 -7.65 -29.74
N ALA A 113 7.86 -7.05 -30.47
CA ALA A 113 7.86 -7.07 -31.93
C ALA A 113 9.08 -6.38 -32.54
N LEU A 114 9.54 -5.29 -31.92
CA LEU A 114 10.77 -4.60 -32.29
C LEU A 114 12.03 -5.44 -31.98
N GLN A 115 12.09 -6.10 -30.82
CA GLN A 115 13.17 -7.05 -30.49
C GLN A 115 13.23 -8.26 -31.46
N GLN A 116 12.09 -8.76 -31.93
CA GLN A 116 12.05 -9.82 -32.94
C GLN A 116 12.55 -9.34 -34.32
N ARG A 117 12.17 -8.13 -34.76
CA ARG A 117 12.71 -7.52 -35.98
C ARG A 117 14.24 -7.35 -35.90
N TRP A 118 14.74 -6.84 -34.78
CA TRP A 118 16.18 -6.73 -34.52
C TRP A 118 16.89 -8.09 -34.59
N GLN A 119 16.33 -9.11 -33.95
CA GLN A 119 16.91 -10.46 -33.97
C GLN A 119 16.96 -11.05 -35.37
N ALA A 120 15.92 -10.89 -36.19
CA ALA A 120 15.93 -11.35 -37.58
C ALA A 120 17.04 -10.68 -38.40
N GLU A 121 17.19 -9.35 -38.29
CA GLU A 121 18.20 -8.60 -39.03
C GLU A 121 19.65 -8.87 -38.55
N ALA A 122 19.85 -9.08 -37.25
CA ALA A 122 21.12 -9.53 -36.67
C ALA A 122 21.50 -10.96 -37.11
N HIS A 123 20.52 -11.85 -37.27
CA HIS A 123 20.79 -13.21 -37.76
C HIS A 123 21.03 -13.26 -39.27
N ARG A 124 20.39 -12.38 -40.05
CA ARG A 124 20.50 -12.32 -41.51
C ARG A 124 21.83 -11.75 -41.99
N VAL A 125 22.22 -10.56 -41.48
CA VAL A 125 23.35 -9.81 -42.05
C VAL A 125 24.59 -9.89 -41.14
N PRO A 126 25.68 -10.55 -41.58
CA PRO A 126 26.91 -10.60 -40.79
C PRO A 126 27.59 -9.23 -40.74
N MET A 127 27.97 -8.82 -39.53
CA MET A 127 28.57 -7.53 -39.20
C MET A 127 29.73 -7.69 -38.23
N ASP A 128 30.57 -6.65 -38.08
CA ASP A 128 31.56 -6.61 -36.99
C ASP A 128 30.85 -6.59 -35.63
N ARG A 129 31.26 -7.52 -34.75
CA ARG A 129 30.73 -7.69 -33.40
C ARG A 129 30.88 -6.43 -32.53
N ARG A 130 31.94 -5.62 -32.70
CA ARG A 130 32.10 -4.37 -31.92
C ARG A 130 31.13 -3.29 -32.39
N HIS A 131 30.87 -3.21 -33.69
CA HIS A 131 29.87 -2.30 -34.24
C HIS A 131 28.45 -2.73 -33.86
N GLU A 132 28.13 -4.03 -34.00
CA GLU A 132 26.84 -4.60 -33.61
C GLU A 132 26.55 -4.38 -32.12
N GLN A 133 27.53 -4.58 -31.23
CA GLN A 133 27.35 -4.34 -29.79
C GLN A 133 26.99 -2.88 -29.50
N LYS A 134 27.66 -1.90 -30.13
CA LYS A 134 27.33 -0.48 -29.96
C LYS A 134 25.90 -0.15 -30.40
N LEU A 135 25.45 -0.72 -31.52
CA LEU A 135 24.08 -0.56 -32.02
C LEU A 135 23.07 -1.20 -31.06
N TRP A 136 23.37 -2.38 -30.52
CA TRP A 136 22.51 -3.08 -29.55
C TRP A 136 22.41 -2.35 -28.22
N ASP A 137 23.51 -1.81 -27.69
CA ASP A 137 23.51 -1.03 -26.46
C ASP A 137 22.72 0.29 -26.65
N ALA A 138 22.84 0.92 -27.83
CA ALA A 138 22.05 2.11 -28.20
C ALA A 138 20.55 1.81 -28.39
N PHE A 139 20.21 0.61 -28.89
CA PHE A 139 18.84 0.12 -29.04
C PHE A 139 18.19 -0.19 -27.68
N ARG A 140 18.92 -0.86 -26.79
CA ARG A 140 18.42 -1.26 -25.47
C ARG A 140 18.22 -0.08 -24.53
N LYS A 141 19.18 0.85 -24.49
CA LYS A 141 19.19 1.96 -23.53
C LYS A 141 17.83 2.66 -23.31
N PRO A 142 17.11 3.17 -24.33
CA PRO A 142 15.83 3.86 -24.12
C PRO A 142 14.71 2.94 -23.59
N ILE A 143 14.75 1.65 -23.93
CA ILE A 143 13.78 0.65 -23.45
C ILE A 143 14.06 0.35 -21.97
N ASP A 144 15.32 0.09 -21.62
CA ASP A 144 15.74 -0.21 -20.25
C ASP A 144 15.53 1.01 -19.32
N GLU A 145 15.83 2.23 -19.78
CA GLU A 145 15.54 3.49 -19.05
C GLU A 145 14.03 3.68 -18.78
N ALA A 146 13.16 3.28 -19.70
CA ALA A 146 11.71 3.32 -19.50
C ALA A 146 11.22 2.26 -18.50
N PHE A 147 11.74 1.02 -18.57
CA PHE A 147 11.43 0.00 -17.57
C PHE A 147 11.92 0.39 -16.16
N ASN A 148 13.08 1.05 -16.08
CA ASN A 148 13.61 1.59 -14.83
C ASN A 148 12.72 2.70 -14.25
N ARG A 149 12.24 3.66 -15.08
CA ARG A 149 11.24 4.67 -14.65
C ARG A 149 9.99 4.02 -14.06
N LYS A 150 9.37 3.10 -14.80
CA LYS A 150 8.17 2.36 -14.37
C LYS A 150 8.38 1.50 -13.12
N THR A 151 9.62 1.09 -12.85
CA THR A 151 10.00 0.38 -11.61
C THR A 151 10.14 1.35 -10.45
N ALA A 152 10.85 2.47 -10.63
CA ALA A 152 10.99 3.52 -9.62
C ALA A 152 9.65 4.19 -9.26
N GLU A 153 8.72 4.33 -10.19
CA GLU A 153 7.34 4.77 -9.94
C GLU A 153 6.58 3.79 -9.03
N ARG A 154 6.74 2.49 -9.26
CA ARG A 154 6.15 1.44 -8.42
C ARG A 154 6.78 1.39 -7.03
N GLU A 155 8.10 1.61 -6.94
CA GLU A 155 8.81 1.69 -5.66
C GLU A 155 8.37 2.92 -4.85
N LYS A 156 8.21 4.10 -5.48
CA LYS A 156 7.64 5.30 -4.86
C LYS A 156 6.19 5.10 -4.39
N ALA A 157 5.37 4.40 -5.18
CA ALA A 157 4.02 4.05 -4.78
C ALA A 157 4.03 3.09 -3.57
N GLN A 158 4.93 2.11 -3.54
CA GLN A 158 5.08 1.18 -2.42
C GLN A 158 5.64 1.86 -1.15
N SER A 159 6.60 2.79 -1.28
CA SER A 159 7.12 3.53 -0.13
C SER A 159 6.04 4.40 0.51
N ALA A 160 5.27 5.16 -0.30
CA ALA A 160 4.15 5.96 0.18
C ALA A 160 3.05 5.11 0.85
N LEU A 161 2.80 3.89 0.36
CA LEU A 161 1.89 2.94 1.02
C LEU A 161 2.45 2.45 2.37
N SER A 162 3.74 2.12 2.44
CA SER A 162 4.38 1.71 3.71
C SER A 162 4.46 2.83 4.75
N GLU A 163 4.63 4.09 4.31
CA GLU A 163 4.60 5.27 5.17
C GLU A 163 3.19 5.51 5.72
N ARG A 164 2.17 5.36 4.89
CA ARG A 164 0.77 5.38 5.33
C ARG A 164 0.50 4.31 6.39
N ASP A 165 0.82 3.05 6.11
CA ASP A 165 0.65 1.95 7.06
C ASP A 165 1.38 2.22 8.39
N ARG A 166 2.60 2.77 8.32
CA ARG A 166 3.36 3.20 9.50
C ARG A 166 2.62 4.26 10.31
N THR A 167 2.10 5.32 9.69
CA THR A 167 1.37 6.37 10.43
C THR A 167 0.12 5.83 11.13
N VAL A 168 -0.59 4.86 10.53
CA VAL A 168 -1.75 4.23 11.18
C VAL A 168 -1.32 3.26 12.29
N LEU A 169 -0.23 2.51 12.11
CA LEU A 169 0.37 1.68 13.17
C LEU A 169 0.90 2.48 14.35
N ASP A 170 1.41 3.69 14.12
CA ASP A 170 1.83 4.63 15.17
C ASP A 170 0.61 5.21 15.89
N ALA A 171 -0.44 5.63 15.16
CA ALA A 171 -1.70 6.10 15.75
C ALA A 171 -2.45 5.00 16.53
N SER A 172 -2.50 3.75 16.04
CA SER A 172 -3.13 2.64 16.76
C SER A 172 -2.38 2.27 18.04
N ARG A 173 -1.05 2.41 18.05
CA ARG A 173 -0.23 2.24 19.27
C ARG A 173 -0.45 3.38 20.26
N ALA A 174 -0.60 4.61 19.81
CA ALA A 174 -0.98 5.73 20.68
C ALA A 174 -2.37 5.50 21.32
N LEU A 175 -3.34 4.97 20.57
CA LEU A 175 -4.65 4.58 21.11
C LEU A 175 -4.57 3.44 22.12
N GLN A 176 -3.73 2.42 21.87
CA GLN A 176 -3.47 1.35 22.85
C GLN A 176 -2.81 1.88 24.14
N ALA A 177 -1.89 2.85 24.03
CA ALA A 177 -1.29 3.50 25.20
C ALA A 177 -2.32 4.33 26.00
N ALA A 178 -3.22 5.04 25.33
CA ALA A 178 -4.33 5.75 25.98
C ALA A 178 -5.33 4.78 26.64
N ASN A 179 -5.61 3.63 26.03
CA ASN A 179 -6.41 2.58 26.66
C ASN A 179 -5.75 2.02 27.94
N ALA A 180 -4.42 1.99 27.98
CA ALA A 180 -3.66 1.52 29.14
C ALA A 180 -3.57 2.53 30.29
N SER A 181 -3.66 3.85 30.03
CA SER A 181 -3.70 4.87 31.09
C SER A 181 -5.06 4.94 31.80
N GLY A 182 -6.13 4.46 31.17
CA GLY A 182 -7.48 4.45 31.73
C GLY A 182 -8.18 5.81 31.76
N ASP A 183 -7.58 6.88 31.22
CA ASP A 183 -8.23 8.18 31.11
C ASP A 183 -9.18 8.22 29.90
N ALA A 184 -10.47 8.41 30.18
CA ALA A 184 -11.50 8.54 29.16
C ALA A 184 -11.28 9.74 28.21
N GLN A 185 -10.59 10.81 28.65
CA GLN A 185 -10.28 11.95 27.79
C GLN A 185 -9.09 11.66 26.88
N ALA A 186 -7.99 11.07 27.39
CA ALA A 186 -6.89 10.56 26.60
C ALA A 186 -7.38 9.60 25.51
N ILE A 187 -8.24 8.62 25.85
CA ILE A 187 -8.80 7.66 24.89
C ILE A 187 -9.58 8.39 23.78
N ARG A 188 -10.46 9.35 24.13
CA ARG A 188 -11.19 10.16 23.13
C ARG A 188 -10.25 10.96 22.22
N SER A 189 -9.21 11.58 22.78
CA SER A 189 -8.24 12.35 22.00
C SER A 189 -7.44 11.45 21.04
N ALA A 190 -7.02 10.27 21.49
CA ALA A 190 -6.30 9.31 20.66
C ALA A 190 -7.19 8.71 19.55
N MET A 191 -8.49 8.49 19.82
CA MET A 191 -9.46 8.14 18.77
C MET A 191 -9.54 9.23 17.71
N SER A 192 -9.67 10.50 18.11
CA SER A 192 -9.72 11.63 17.16
C SER A 192 -8.41 11.82 16.37
N ALA A 193 -7.25 11.52 16.96
CA ALA A 193 -5.96 11.55 16.27
C ALA A 193 -5.83 10.43 15.22
N LEU A 194 -6.33 9.23 15.53
CA LEU A 194 -6.42 8.12 14.58
C LEU A 194 -7.41 8.41 13.44
N GLU A 195 -8.55 9.03 13.75
CA GLU A 195 -9.52 9.47 12.73
C GLU A 195 -8.98 10.61 11.85
N ALA A 196 -8.25 11.58 12.44
CA ALA A 196 -7.57 12.63 11.70
C ALA A 196 -6.47 12.08 10.78
N ALA A 197 -5.71 11.07 11.21
CA ALA A 197 -4.74 10.38 10.34
C ALA A 197 -5.44 9.75 9.13
N LEU A 198 -6.54 9.01 9.33
CA LEU A 198 -7.30 8.39 8.24
C LEU A 198 -7.95 9.43 7.31
N SER A 199 -8.46 10.53 7.86
CA SER A 199 -9.13 11.59 7.10
C SER A 199 -8.13 12.42 6.28
N GLY A 200 -7.00 12.81 6.87
CA GLY A 200 -5.91 13.48 6.17
C GLY A 200 -5.32 12.61 5.05
N GLN A 201 -5.19 11.31 5.29
CA GLN A 201 -4.83 10.34 4.26
C GLN A 201 -5.87 10.28 3.12
N ALA A 202 -7.16 10.25 3.44
CA ALA A 202 -8.22 10.21 2.43
C ALA A 202 -8.24 11.47 1.55
N LEU A 203 -8.02 12.66 2.13
CA LEU A 203 -7.88 13.91 1.40
C LEU A 203 -6.62 13.94 0.52
N ALA A 204 -5.48 13.45 1.02
CA ALA A 204 -4.27 13.31 0.21
C ALA A 204 -4.46 12.32 -0.96
N GLN A 205 -5.20 11.22 -0.76
CA GLN A 205 -5.56 10.30 -1.84
C GLN A 205 -6.53 10.92 -2.85
N ALA A 206 -7.50 11.72 -2.40
CA ALA A 206 -8.39 12.47 -3.30
C ALA A 206 -7.59 13.45 -4.17
N ALA A 207 -6.59 14.13 -3.60
CA ALA A 207 -5.69 15.02 -4.36
C ALA A 207 -4.83 14.23 -5.37
N VAL A 208 -4.25 13.10 -4.99
CA VAL A 208 -3.45 12.25 -5.92
C VAL A 208 -4.31 11.62 -7.02
N ALA A 209 -5.57 11.25 -6.72
CA ALA A 209 -6.50 10.72 -7.72
C ALA A 209 -7.04 11.81 -8.66
N ALA A 210 -7.29 13.02 -8.15
CA ALA A 210 -7.64 14.19 -8.97
C ALA A 210 -6.45 14.69 -9.83
N ALA A 211 -5.22 14.47 -9.37
CA ALA A 211 -3.98 14.68 -10.12
C ALA A 211 -3.60 13.49 -11.03
N GLY A 212 -4.59 12.72 -11.50
CA GLY A 212 -4.42 11.85 -12.68
C GLY A 212 -3.84 12.66 -13.86
N PRO A 213 -3.09 12.02 -14.76
CA PRO A 213 -1.99 12.63 -15.52
C PRO A 213 -2.36 13.99 -16.12
N ALA A 214 -1.92 15.05 -15.44
CA ALA A 214 -2.21 16.41 -15.84
C ALA A 214 -1.47 16.70 -17.14
N GLU A 215 -2.21 17.00 -18.20
CA GLU A 215 -1.65 17.65 -19.38
C GLU A 215 -1.02 18.98 -18.94
N GLU A 216 0.22 19.24 -19.35
CA GLU A 216 0.93 20.48 -19.02
C GLU A 216 0.27 21.64 -19.76
N ILE A 217 -0.76 22.25 -19.16
CA ILE A 217 -1.33 23.52 -19.61
C ILE A 217 -0.26 24.59 -19.40
N THR A 218 0.53 24.81 -20.46
CA THR A 218 1.61 25.78 -20.50
C THR A 218 1.10 27.18 -20.12
N PRO A 219 1.70 27.87 -19.14
CA PRO A 219 1.37 29.26 -18.84
C PRO A 219 1.89 30.15 -19.98
N ALA A 220 1.00 30.56 -20.89
CA ALA A 220 1.35 31.46 -21.97
C ALA A 220 1.81 32.83 -21.43
N ALA A 221 2.95 33.31 -21.94
CA ALA A 221 3.53 34.58 -21.50
C ALA A 221 2.77 35.80 -22.09
N GLN A 222 2.83 36.89 -21.34
CA GLN A 222 2.13 38.16 -21.53
C GLN A 222 2.54 38.90 -22.83
N PRO A 223 1.66 39.73 -23.41
CA PRO A 223 2.05 40.96 -24.10
C PRO A 223 2.18 42.14 -23.11
N GLU A 224 2.96 43.14 -23.50
CA GLU A 224 3.37 44.28 -22.66
C GLU A 224 2.32 45.40 -22.60
N ASN A 225 2.35 46.22 -21.52
CA ASN A 225 2.36 47.69 -21.61
C ASN A 225 2.55 48.35 -20.23
N ALA A 226 3.40 49.38 -20.17
CA ALA A 226 3.43 50.38 -19.09
C ALA A 226 2.57 51.61 -19.51
N PRO A 227 2.31 52.57 -18.61
CA PRO A 227 3.27 53.67 -18.48
C PRO A 227 3.46 54.28 -17.07
N GLU A 228 4.54 55.07 -16.98
CA GLU A 228 4.93 56.07 -15.96
C GLU A 228 3.91 57.23 -15.77
N ALA A 229 3.94 58.12 -14.76
CA ALA A 229 4.65 58.28 -13.47
C ALA A 229 3.97 59.45 -12.67
N PRO A 230 4.66 60.43 -12.02
CA PRO A 230 5.58 60.40 -10.85
C PRO A 230 5.13 61.27 -9.63
N ALA A 231 5.68 61.00 -8.43
CA ALA A 231 6.11 61.95 -7.37
C ALA A 231 6.57 61.14 -6.13
N ALA A 232 7.73 61.28 -5.46
CA ALA A 232 8.63 62.40 -5.11
C ALA A 232 8.35 63.06 -3.74
N SER A 233 9.11 62.66 -2.70
CA SER A 233 9.89 63.52 -1.77
C SER A 233 10.46 62.75 -0.56
N GLU A 234 11.43 63.35 0.14
CA GLU A 234 12.32 62.73 1.15
C GLU A 234 12.06 63.23 2.59
N THR A 235 12.57 62.49 3.59
CA THR A 235 13.26 62.93 4.86
C THR A 235 13.47 61.65 5.73
N THR A 236 14.67 61.23 6.14
CA THR A 236 15.51 61.74 7.27
C THR A 236 14.71 61.90 8.59
N ASP A 237 15.11 61.35 9.74
CA ASP A 237 16.43 61.48 10.39
C ASP A 237 16.74 60.33 11.38
N ALA A 238 17.96 60.29 11.94
CA ALA A 238 18.37 59.47 13.10
C ALA A 238 18.39 60.31 14.41
N PRO A 239 18.96 59.85 15.56
CA PRO A 239 20.42 59.82 15.73
C PRO A 239 20.98 58.65 16.60
N GLU A 240 22.28 58.72 16.88
CA GLU A 240 23.16 57.68 17.46
C GLU A 240 23.86 58.19 18.75
N VAL A 241 24.17 57.30 19.73
CA VAL A 241 24.93 57.66 20.96
C VAL A 241 25.91 56.56 21.43
N VAL A 242 27.16 56.67 20.96
CA VAL A 242 28.50 56.24 21.49
C VAL A 242 28.74 54.99 22.40
N VAL A 243 29.60 54.13 21.84
CA VAL A 243 30.78 53.37 22.34
C VAL A 243 31.41 53.72 23.72
N ALA A 244 31.74 52.67 24.50
CA ALA A 244 32.96 52.47 25.34
C ALA A 244 32.89 51.07 26.04
N GLU A 245 33.93 50.43 26.61
CA GLU A 245 35.36 50.22 26.32
C GLU A 245 35.87 49.08 27.27
N SER A 246 37.03 48.47 26.98
CA SER A 246 37.95 47.77 27.93
C SER A 246 37.74 46.28 28.29
N VAL A 247 38.87 45.57 28.32
CA VAL A 247 39.09 44.18 28.81
C VAL A 247 40.51 44.10 29.38
N PRO A 248 40.73 43.43 30.52
CA PRO A 248 41.86 42.50 30.71
C PRO A 248 41.34 41.10 31.15
N GLY A 249 42.01 39.96 30.97
CA GLY A 249 43.45 39.63 30.93
C GLY A 249 43.80 38.73 32.15
N GLU A 250 44.77 37.81 32.18
CA GLU A 250 45.69 37.24 31.17
C GLU A 250 46.47 36.03 31.78
N ALA A 251 46.82 35.00 30.98
CA ALA A 251 47.90 33.97 31.16
C ALA A 251 47.72 32.85 30.10
N ALA A 252 48.65 32.50 29.20
CA ALA A 252 50.03 31.95 29.33
C ALA A 252 50.07 30.50 29.88
N GLU A 253 50.75 29.49 29.32
CA GLU A 253 51.56 29.30 28.07
C GLU A 253 51.59 27.75 27.75
N ALA A 254 52.27 27.08 26.79
CA ALA A 254 53.34 27.32 25.79
C ALA A 254 53.27 26.29 24.61
N ALA A 255 54.34 26.12 23.81
CA ALA A 255 54.53 25.10 22.73
C ALA A 255 56.02 24.61 22.67
N PRO A 256 56.60 23.91 21.65
CA PRO A 256 56.07 23.23 20.43
C PRO A 256 56.71 21.83 20.05
N ALA A 257 56.20 21.18 18.97
CA ALA A 257 56.85 20.19 18.05
C ALA A 257 57.42 18.84 18.63
N VAL A 258 57.75 17.75 17.91
CA VAL A 258 58.10 17.44 16.48
C VAL A 258 57.55 16.03 16.07
N GLU A 259 57.45 15.71 14.77
CA GLU A 259 57.06 14.38 14.18
C GLU A 259 58.27 13.39 14.03
N PRO A 260 58.25 12.26 13.24
CA PRO A 260 57.17 11.44 12.65
C PRO A 260 57.36 9.89 12.83
N VAL A 261 56.47 9.06 12.21
CA VAL A 261 56.71 7.81 11.41
C VAL A 261 55.47 6.87 11.38
N LYS A 262 55.38 6.01 10.37
CA LYS A 262 54.22 5.20 9.91
C LYS A 262 54.47 3.66 10.09
N PRO A 263 53.65 2.68 9.62
CA PRO A 263 52.17 2.52 9.54
C PRO A 263 51.65 1.08 9.93
N VAL A 264 50.37 0.78 9.59
CA VAL A 264 49.74 -0.53 9.17
C VAL A 264 49.08 -1.47 10.22
N VAL A 265 47.97 -2.09 9.73
CA VAL A 265 47.32 -3.39 10.07
C VAL A 265 46.02 -3.34 10.90
N VAL A 266 44.98 -4.01 10.36
CA VAL A 266 43.65 -4.23 10.94
C VAL A 266 43.54 -5.68 11.46
N PRO A 267 43.12 -5.92 12.71
CA PRO A 267 42.88 -7.27 13.21
C PRO A 267 41.43 -7.75 12.96
N LYS A 268 41.27 -8.80 12.13
CA LYS A 268 40.07 -9.66 12.19
C LYS A 268 40.08 -10.43 13.52
N ARG A 269 38.93 -10.59 14.19
CA ARG A 269 38.83 -11.50 15.36
C ARG A 269 38.32 -12.88 14.91
N VAL A 270 38.88 -13.91 15.53
CA VAL A 270 38.71 -15.33 15.14
C VAL A 270 37.82 -16.05 16.15
N ILE A 271 37.19 -17.14 15.67
CA ILE A 271 36.41 -18.10 16.45
C ILE A 271 37.17 -18.59 17.69
N ALA A 272 36.49 -18.67 18.83
CA ALA A 272 36.96 -19.45 19.97
C ALA A 272 36.39 -20.88 19.88
N MET A 273 37.25 -21.89 19.85
CA MET A 273 36.85 -23.30 19.83
C MET A 273 37.62 -24.08 20.90
N ARG A 274 36.89 -24.47 21.95
CA ARG A 274 37.23 -25.52 22.92
C ARG A 274 35.92 -25.91 23.61
N GLY A 275 35.49 -27.17 23.68
CA GLY A 275 36.15 -28.41 23.27
C GLY A 275 36.18 -29.37 24.44
N ASP A 276 35.30 -30.37 24.40
CA ASP A 276 35.24 -31.49 25.33
C ASP A 276 34.85 -32.75 24.53
N ASP A 277 35.34 -33.92 24.93
CA ASP A 277 35.46 -35.08 24.04
C ASP A 277 34.95 -36.40 24.65
N ARG A 278 33.87 -36.94 24.04
CA ARG A 278 33.61 -38.39 23.88
C ARG A 278 33.19 -39.19 25.14
N PRO A 279 32.84 -40.50 25.05
CA PRO A 279 32.60 -41.32 23.85
C PRO A 279 31.22 -41.98 23.71
N GLY A 280 30.74 -42.07 22.46
CA GLY A 280 30.53 -43.38 21.83
C GLY A 280 29.13 -44.04 21.81
N MET A 281 28.54 -44.12 20.62
CA MET A 281 28.27 -45.42 19.96
C MET A 281 28.10 -45.24 18.43
N LYS A 282 27.93 -46.33 17.67
CA LYS A 282 28.11 -46.36 16.21
C LYS A 282 26.80 -46.44 15.41
N LYS A 283 26.78 -45.70 14.30
CA LYS A 283 26.35 -46.09 12.93
C LYS A 283 25.21 -47.13 12.79
N GLU A 284 24.10 -46.71 12.18
CA GLU A 284 23.45 -47.49 11.11
C GLU A 284 22.56 -46.62 10.20
N GLU A 285 22.43 -47.04 8.94
CA GLU A 285 21.47 -46.53 7.94
C GLU A 285 20.23 -47.46 7.93
N PRO A 286 19.09 -47.01 7.38
CA PRO A 286 18.33 -47.94 6.54
C PRO A 286 17.96 -47.37 5.16
N ALA A 287 18.00 -48.26 4.16
CA ALA A 287 17.62 -48.02 2.76
C ALA A 287 16.09 -48.06 2.56
N PRO A 288 15.54 -47.57 1.43
CA PRO A 288 14.09 -47.42 1.24
C PRO A 288 13.37 -48.71 0.83
N MET A 289 12.07 -48.81 1.15
CA MET A 289 11.20 -49.92 0.77
C MET A 289 9.94 -49.49 -0.01
N GLY A 290 9.62 -50.28 -1.05
CA GLY A 290 8.38 -51.05 -1.00
C GLY A 290 7.05 -50.41 -1.44
N ARG A 291 6.95 -50.07 -2.73
CA ARG A 291 5.72 -50.07 -3.56
C ARG A 291 4.54 -50.91 -2.99
N GLY A 292 3.37 -50.29 -2.76
CA GLY A 292 2.11 -50.97 -2.38
C GLY A 292 0.87 -50.17 -2.78
N GLY A 293 -0.19 -50.83 -3.25
CA GLY A 293 -1.27 -50.25 -4.06
C GLY A 293 -2.21 -49.20 -3.42
N LYS A 294 -2.97 -48.50 -4.27
CA LYS A 294 -3.91 -47.44 -3.86
C LYS A 294 -5.30 -47.58 -4.49
N PHE A 295 -6.17 -48.28 -3.78
CA PHE A 295 -7.63 -48.09 -3.75
C PHE A 295 -8.00 -47.95 -2.25
N GLY A 296 -8.97 -47.14 -1.82
CA GLY A 296 -9.90 -46.35 -2.63
C GLY A 296 -11.31 -46.36 -2.06
N ASP A 297 -11.50 -46.09 -0.76
CA ASP A 297 -12.83 -45.93 -0.16
C ASP A 297 -12.81 -45.17 1.19
N ARG A 298 -14.01 -44.89 1.73
CA ARG A 298 -14.42 -44.23 2.99
C ARG A 298 -14.38 -42.70 3.02
N LYS A 299 -15.55 -42.10 2.83
CA LYS A 299 -16.33 -41.62 4.01
C LYS A 299 -17.82 -41.45 3.71
N ASP A 300 -18.63 -42.37 4.23
CA ASP A 300 -20.08 -42.21 4.39
C ASP A 300 -20.45 -41.19 5.47
N ALA A 301 -21.59 -40.50 5.27
CA ALA A 301 -22.71 -40.37 6.23
C ALA A 301 -23.65 -39.19 5.84
N GLY A 302 -24.94 -39.45 5.53
CA GLY A 302 -25.92 -38.37 5.29
C GLY A 302 -27.21 -38.73 4.52
N ARG A 303 -28.04 -39.63 5.06
CA ARG A 303 -29.40 -39.98 4.57
C ARG A 303 -30.48 -39.23 5.42
N PRO A 304 -31.82 -39.30 5.18
CA PRO A 304 -32.56 -39.86 4.04
C PRO A 304 -33.81 -39.07 3.53
N GLY A 305 -34.28 -39.42 2.32
CA GLY A 305 -35.72 -39.45 1.96
C GLY A 305 -36.28 -38.27 1.13
N GLY A 306 -37.22 -38.49 0.20
CA GLY A 306 -37.69 -39.75 -0.41
C GLY A 306 -39.18 -39.75 -0.81
N ARG A 307 -39.47 -40.05 -2.10
CA ARG A 307 -40.77 -39.90 -2.81
C ARG A 307 -41.13 -38.43 -3.08
N ASP A 308 -41.79 -38.03 -4.17
CA ASP A 308 -42.17 -38.63 -5.48
C ASP A 308 -42.09 -37.49 -6.54
N GLY A 309 -42.39 -37.57 -7.85
CA GLY A 309 -43.17 -38.51 -8.67
C GLY A 309 -44.60 -37.99 -8.94
N GLY A 310 -45.07 -37.74 -10.16
CA GLY A 310 -44.46 -37.83 -11.50
C GLY A 310 -45.53 -37.58 -12.60
N ARG A 311 -45.11 -37.37 -13.86
CA ARG A 311 -45.95 -36.93 -15.03
C ARG A 311 -46.53 -35.50 -14.90
N ASP A 312 -46.95 -34.81 -15.97
CA ASP A 312 -47.09 -35.16 -17.40
C ASP A 312 -46.48 -34.08 -18.32
N ALA A 313 -46.42 -34.35 -19.63
CA ALA A 313 -45.96 -33.37 -20.64
C ALA A 313 -46.86 -33.34 -21.89
N ARG A 314 -47.46 -32.17 -22.22
CA ARG A 314 -47.96 -31.76 -23.56
C ARG A 314 -48.70 -30.42 -23.51
N GLY A 315 -48.67 -29.67 -24.62
CA GLY A 315 -49.75 -28.74 -24.99
C GLY A 315 -49.40 -27.23 -24.92
N PRO A 316 -49.81 -26.40 -25.90
CA PRO A 316 -49.32 -25.01 -26.00
C PRO A 316 -50.40 -23.92 -25.83
N GLY A 317 -49.95 -22.75 -25.36
CA GLY A 317 -50.33 -21.43 -25.85
C GLY A 317 -51.79 -20.94 -25.74
N ARG A 318 -52.01 -19.92 -24.90
CA ARG A 318 -52.89 -18.79 -25.26
C ARG A 318 -52.32 -17.44 -24.83
N MET A 319 -52.74 -16.42 -25.56
CA MET A 319 -52.50 -15.00 -25.36
C MET A 319 -53.60 -14.42 -24.42
N ASP A 320 -53.74 -13.08 -24.40
CA ASP A 320 -54.82 -12.30 -23.76
C ASP A 320 -54.54 -11.95 -22.27
N GLU A 321 -53.98 -10.77 -21.94
CA GLU A 321 -54.52 -9.39 -21.99
C GLU A 321 -55.25 -8.90 -20.72
N ARG A 322 -54.50 -8.35 -19.74
CA ARG A 322 -54.85 -7.05 -19.11
C ARG A 322 -53.76 -6.45 -18.20
N GLY A 323 -53.56 -5.12 -18.30
CA GLY A 323 -53.56 -4.28 -17.10
C GLY A 323 -52.24 -3.75 -16.50
N GLY A 324 -51.56 -2.83 -17.20
CA GLY A 324 -50.93 -1.67 -16.57
C GLY A 324 -49.46 -1.77 -16.08
N PRO A 325 -48.69 -0.66 -16.13
CA PRO A 325 -47.28 -0.66 -15.73
C PRO A 325 -47.11 -0.56 -14.20
N ARG A 326 -46.25 -1.40 -13.63
CA ARG A 326 -45.83 -1.27 -12.22
C ARG A 326 -44.32 -1.35 -12.05
N GLY A 327 -43.75 -0.18 -11.76
CA GLY A 327 -42.62 0.02 -10.84
C GLY A 327 -41.28 -0.59 -11.26
N GLY A 328 -40.27 0.27 -11.41
CA GLY A 328 -38.90 -0.20 -11.57
C GLY A 328 -38.51 -1.14 -10.43
N ARG A 329 -38.00 -2.33 -10.78
CA ARG A 329 -37.13 -3.06 -9.86
C ARG A 329 -35.87 -2.22 -9.74
N SER A 330 -35.72 -1.56 -8.59
CA SER A 330 -34.62 -0.63 -8.33
C SER A 330 -33.29 -1.21 -8.78
N ASP A 331 -32.48 -0.38 -9.44
CA ASP A 331 -31.10 -0.70 -9.76
C ASP A 331 -30.42 -1.20 -8.49
N ARG A 332 -30.09 -2.49 -8.47
CA ARG A 332 -29.19 -3.05 -7.49
C ARG A 332 -27.82 -2.54 -7.90
N PRO A 333 -27.23 -1.54 -7.20
CA PRO A 333 -26.06 -0.84 -7.70
C PRO A 333 -24.95 -1.84 -7.99
N ALA A 334 -24.28 -1.65 -9.14
CA ALA A 334 -23.19 -2.52 -9.54
C ALA A 334 -22.16 -2.58 -8.40
N TYR A 335 -21.67 -3.79 -8.09
CA TYR A 335 -20.58 -3.97 -7.13
C TYR A 335 -19.25 -3.58 -7.79
N GLY A 336 -19.14 -2.28 -8.12
CA GLY A 336 -18.16 -1.74 -9.06
C GLY A 336 -17.74 -0.30 -8.73
N GLU A 337 -18.09 0.20 -7.54
CA GLU A 337 -17.52 1.45 -7.01
C GLU A 337 -17.42 1.41 -5.48
N ARG A 338 -16.92 0.28 -4.95
CA ARG A 338 -16.16 0.36 -3.70
C ARG A 338 -14.91 1.15 -4.04
N SER A 339 -14.77 2.35 -3.49
CA SER A 339 -13.59 3.17 -3.65
C SER A 339 -12.34 2.39 -3.23
N ASP A 340 -11.56 1.89 -4.19
CA ASP A 340 -10.25 1.27 -3.96
C ASP A 340 -9.21 2.36 -3.67
N ALA A 341 -9.52 3.19 -2.66
CA ALA A 341 -8.52 3.79 -1.80
C ALA A 341 -7.57 2.65 -1.39
N PRO A 342 -6.25 2.76 -1.65
CA PRO A 342 -5.33 1.64 -1.43
C PRO A 342 -5.51 1.06 -0.04
N ARG A 343 -5.68 -0.25 0.05
CA ARG A 343 -5.98 -0.88 1.33
C ARG A 343 -4.76 -0.73 2.22
N LEU A 344 -4.99 -0.30 3.46
CA LEU A 344 -3.96 -0.40 4.51
C LEU A 344 -3.50 -1.86 4.56
N GLY A 345 -2.21 -2.09 4.73
CA GLY A 345 -1.67 -3.43 4.89
C GLY A 345 -2.40 -4.17 6.02
N ASP A 346 -2.64 -5.47 5.82
CA ASP A 346 -3.45 -6.32 6.70
C ASP A 346 -3.10 -6.19 8.20
N ALA A 347 -1.83 -5.93 8.52
CA ALA A 347 -1.36 -5.67 9.88
C ALA A 347 -1.83 -4.32 10.44
N ALA A 348 -1.75 -3.24 9.65
CA ALA A 348 -2.19 -1.90 10.05
C ALA A 348 -3.71 -1.85 10.21
N PHE A 349 -4.47 -2.46 9.29
CA PHE A 349 -5.94 -2.54 9.39
C PHE A 349 -6.42 -3.31 10.63
N ARG A 350 -5.77 -4.45 10.95
CA ARG A 350 -6.10 -5.21 12.18
C ARG A 350 -5.74 -4.40 13.43
N ALA A 351 -4.54 -3.84 13.51
CA ALA A 351 -4.11 -3.03 14.65
C ALA A 351 -5.02 -1.82 14.90
N GLN A 352 -5.42 -1.12 13.83
CA GLN A 352 -6.40 -0.03 13.87
C GLN A 352 -7.75 -0.49 14.46
N ARG A 353 -8.33 -1.55 13.91
CA ARG A 353 -9.65 -2.06 14.32
C ARG A 353 -9.62 -2.57 15.75
N ASP A 354 -8.64 -3.39 16.10
CA ASP A 354 -8.55 -4.04 17.40
C ASP A 354 -8.28 -2.99 18.51
N ALA A 355 -7.52 -1.92 18.22
CA ALA A 355 -7.34 -0.79 19.13
C ALA A 355 -8.63 0.04 19.32
N LEU A 356 -9.44 0.21 18.27
CA LEU A 356 -10.76 0.87 18.35
C LEU A 356 -11.79 0.04 19.13
N GLU A 357 -11.83 -1.28 18.91
CA GLU A 357 -12.70 -2.20 19.67
C GLU A 357 -12.34 -2.17 21.17
N GLN A 358 -11.04 -2.19 21.50
CA GLN A 358 -10.55 -2.03 22.87
C GLN A 358 -10.90 -0.65 23.47
N ALA A 359 -10.75 0.44 22.71
CA ALA A 359 -11.06 1.79 23.17
C ALA A 359 -12.54 1.98 23.50
N GLN A 360 -13.43 1.48 22.64
CA GLN A 360 -14.87 1.50 22.92
C GLN A 360 -15.22 0.64 24.14
N PHE A 361 -14.55 -0.50 24.36
CA PHE A 361 -14.77 -1.32 25.55
C PHE A 361 -14.28 -0.62 26.82
N ALA A 362 -13.10 0.01 26.78
CA ALA A 362 -12.55 0.80 27.89
C ALA A 362 -13.49 1.96 28.27
N LEU A 363 -13.95 2.74 27.29
CA LEU A 363 -14.89 3.84 27.53
C LEU A 363 -16.23 3.36 28.13
N ARG A 364 -16.79 2.24 27.64
CA ARG A 364 -18.01 1.63 28.22
C ARG A 364 -17.78 1.17 29.66
N LYS A 365 -16.61 0.60 29.97
CA LYS A 365 -16.23 0.17 31.33
C LYS A 365 -16.10 1.36 32.28
N LEU A 366 -15.37 2.40 31.87
CA LEU A 366 -15.16 3.62 32.67
C LEU A 366 -16.49 4.33 32.95
N ALA A 367 -17.37 4.45 31.94
CA ALA A 367 -18.72 5.00 32.14
C ALA A 367 -19.56 4.16 33.12
N ALA A 368 -19.50 2.83 33.03
CA ALA A 368 -20.20 1.95 33.97
C ALA A 368 -19.66 2.03 35.41
N GLN A 369 -18.36 2.30 35.59
CA GLN A 369 -17.75 2.55 36.90
C GLN A 369 -18.23 3.90 37.47
N ALA A 370 -18.12 4.98 36.70
CA ALA A 370 -18.56 6.32 37.11
C ALA A 370 -20.06 6.38 37.44
N HIS A 371 -20.93 5.72 36.67
CA HIS A 371 -22.36 5.60 37.00
C HIS A 371 -22.61 4.78 38.28
N GLY A 372 -21.77 3.79 38.58
CA GLY A 372 -21.83 3.03 39.83
C GLY A 372 -21.46 3.88 41.04
N GLU A 373 -20.37 4.64 40.93
CA GLU A 373 -19.88 5.58 41.94
C GLU A 373 -20.91 6.70 42.19
N ALA A 374 -21.44 7.31 41.13
CA ALA A 374 -22.51 8.31 41.20
C ALA A 374 -23.75 7.77 41.95
N LEU A 375 -24.16 6.54 41.66
CA LEU A 375 -25.29 5.93 42.35
C LEU A 375 -24.99 5.71 43.84
N THR A 376 -23.76 5.33 44.21
CA THR A 376 -23.39 5.25 45.64
C THR A 376 -23.35 6.61 46.34
N HIS A 377 -22.88 7.67 45.67
CA HIS A 377 -22.94 9.03 46.21
C HIS A 377 -24.39 9.52 46.41
N LEU A 378 -25.30 9.22 45.48
CA LEU A 378 -26.73 9.54 45.62
C LEU A 378 -27.37 8.83 46.84
N LEU A 379 -26.96 7.59 47.14
CA LEU A 379 -27.46 6.87 48.32
C LEU A 379 -26.84 7.39 49.63
N ALA A 380 -25.55 7.77 49.63
CA ALA A 380 -24.91 8.43 50.77
C ALA A 380 -25.52 9.81 51.07
N ALA A 381 -25.89 10.57 50.03
CA ALA A 381 -26.65 11.81 50.15
C ALA A 381 -28.05 11.59 50.76
N TRP A 382 -28.67 10.43 50.54
CA TRP A 382 -29.94 10.06 51.19
C TRP A 382 -29.77 9.64 52.65
N GLU A 383 -28.73 8.87 52.97
CA GLU A 383 -28.39 8.47 54.35
C GLU A 383 -28.07 9.69 55.23
N THR A 384 -27.29 10.63 54.72
CA THR A 384 -26.85 11.84 55.43
C THR A 384 -27.84 13.01 55.34
N ARG A 385 -28.82 12.95 54.42
CA ARG A 385 -29.65 14.10 53.98
C ARG A 385 -28.86 15.29 53.43
N ASP A 386 -27.62 15.07 53.00
CA ASP A 386 -26.80 16.13 52.42
C ASP A 386 -27.15 16.38 50.95
N ALA A 387 -27.94 17.42 50.72
CA ALA A 387 -28.34 17.89 49.40
C ALA A 387 -27.15 18.35 48.51
N ALA A 388 -25.97 18.62 49.08
CA ALA A 388 -24.76 18.96 48.33
C ALA A 388 -24.04 17.73 47.73
N GLN A 389 -24.22 16.54 48.31
CA GLN A 389 -23.59 15.29 47.85
C GLN A 389 -24.32 14.63 46.66
N VAL A 390 -25.41 15.23 46.15
CA VAL A 390 -26.15 14.71 45.00
C VAL A 390 -25.28 14.83 43.72
N PRO A 391 -24.98 13.73 43.00
CA PRO A 391 -24.11 13.75 41.83
C PRO A 391 -24.60 14.70 40.73
N THR A 392 -23.69 15.13 39.85
CA THR A 392 -24.00 16.00 38.71
C THR A 392 -24.87 15.30 37.67
N VAL A 393 -25.48 16.09 36.78
CA VAL A 393 -26.33 15.58 35.68
C VAL A 393 -25.54 14.69 34.71
N GLN A 394 -24.23 14.94 34.55
CA GLN A 394 -23.37 14.14 33.67
C GLN A 394 -23.11 12.74 34.26
N GLU A 395 -22.86 12.66 35.57
CA GLU A 395 -22.62 11.42 36.31
C GLU A 395 -23.88 10.56 36.46
N LEU A 396 -25.06 11.19 36.56
CA LEU A 396 -26.36 10.52 36.59
C LEU A 396 -26.84 10.04 35.20
N GLY A 397 -26.17 10.45 34.12
CA GLY A 397 -26.46 10.02 32.76
C GLY A 397 -27.62 10.74 32.08
N SER A 398 -27.73 10.54 30.75
CA SER A 398 -28.62 11.29 29.84
C SER A 398 -30.12 11.19 30.13
N ARG A 399 -30.55 10.23 30.96
CA ARG A 399 -31.95 10.00 31.33
C ARG A 399 -32.43 10.88 32.49
N VAL A 400 -31.53 11.57 33.18
CA VAL A 400 -31.84 12.53 34.24
C VAL A 400 -31.66 13.94 33.70
N SER A 401 -32.73 14.76 33.73
CA SER A 401 -32.63 16.17 33.35
C SER A 401 -32.16 17.03 34.54
N PRO A 402 -31.64 18.26 34.29
CA PRO A 402 -31.30 19.19 35.38
C PRO A 402 -32.49 19.50 36.31
N ALA A 403 -33.72 19.51 35.78
CA ALA A 403 -34.94 19.69 36.56
C ALA A 403 -35.25 18.48 37.47
N VAL A 404 -34.99 17.25 37.00
CA VAL A 404 -35.12 16.03 37.82
C VAL A 404 -34.07 16.03 38.95
N ARG A 405 -32.81 16.36 38.64
CA ARG A 405 -31.78 16.54 39.69
C ARG A 405 -32.22 17.59 40.73
N GLY A 406 -32.76 18.72 40.28
CA GLY A 406 -33.30 19.76 41.17
C GLY A 406 -34.44 19.26 42.07
N ALA A 407 -35.31 18.39 41.57
CA ALA A 407 -36.36 17.76 42.37
C ALA A 407 -35.79 16.79 43.42
N TRP A 408 -34.75 16.02 43.09
CA TRP A 408 -34.07 15.11 44.03
C TRP A 408 -33.30 15.86 45.12
N VAL A 409 -32.55 16.91 44.75
CA VAL A 409 -31.90 17.85 45.69
C VAL A 409 -32.93 18.47 46.64
N LYS A 410 -34.08 18.91 46.12
CA LYS A 410 -35.17 19.47 46.93
C LYS A 410 -35.75 18.42 47.89
N ALA A 411 -36.02 17.20 47.43
CA ALA A 411 -36.54 16.12 48.27
C ALA A 411 -35.60 15.78 49.44
N LEU A 412 -34.29 15.73 49.17
CA LEU A 412 -33.26 15.46 50.19
C LEU A 412 -33.07 16.61 51.19
N SER A 413 -33.26 17.87 50.74
CA SER A 413 -33.19 19.06 51.61
C SER A 413 -34.35 19.20 52.62
N GLN A 414 -35.37 18.33 52.55
CA GLN A 414 -36.56 18.39 53.41
C GLN A 414 -36.55 17.28 54.49
N PRO A 415 -37.20 17.50 55.64
CA PRO A 415 -37.31 16.49 56.68
C PRO A 415 -38.10 15.26 56.22
N ALA A 416 -37.77 14.11 56.80
CA ALA A 416 -38.38 12.82 56.48
C ALA A 416 -39.92 12.89 56.48
N SER A 417 -40.56 12.56 55.36
CA SER A 417 -42.03 12.52 55.28
C SER A 417 -42.53 11.56 54.20
N GLY A 418 -43.77 11.08 54.36
CA GLY A 418 -44.41 10.13 53.44
C GLY A 418 -44.05 8.66 53.67
N ASP A 419 -44.57 7.81 52.77
CA ASP A 419 -44.28 6.38 52.67
C ASP A 419 -43.77 6.06 51.26
N ALA A 420 -42.65 5.34 51.19
CA ALA A 420 -42.00 4.96 49.94
C ALA A 420 -42.56 3.67 49.32
N ALA A 421 -43.38 2.87 50.03
CA ALA A 421 -43.76 1.53 49.59
C ALA A 421 -44.46 1.53 48.22
N THR A 422 -45.38 2.47 47.98
CA THR A 422 -46.08 2.57 46.68
C THR A 422 -45.18 3.08 45.56
N ALA A 423 -44.29 4.03 45.84
CA ALA A 423 -43.33 4.56 44.88
C ALA A 423 -42.27 3.51 44.49
N LEU A 424 -41.77 2.72 45.44
CA LEU A 424 -40.87 1.59 45.19
C LEU A 424 -41.53 0.53 44.30
N LEU A 425 -42.83 0.24 44.48
CA LEU A 425 -43.57 -0.67 43.60
C LEU A 425 -43.74 -0.11 42.17
N ARG A 426 -43.97 1.20 42.01
CA ARG A 426 -43.96 1.85 40.68
C ARG A 426 -42.58 1.74 40.02
N LEU A 427 -41.53 2.00 40.78
CA LEU A 427 -40.13 1.90 40.35
C LEU A 427 -39.74 0.47 39.93
N GLU A 428 -40.07 -0.55 40.73
CA GLU A 428 -39.82 -1.96 40.41
C GLU A 428 -40.66 -2.46 39.21
N MET A 429 -41.83 -1.87 38.96
CA MET A 429 -42.57 -2.07 37.72
C MET A 429 -41.95 -1.36 36.52
N ALA A 430 -41.45 -0.14 36.66
CA ALA A 430 -40.79 0.62 35.60
C ALA A 430 -39.45 0.00 35.16
N ALA A 431 -38.74 -0.66 36.07
CA ALA A 431 -37.49 -1.37 35.81
C ALA A 431 -37.67 -2.86 35.45
N GLU A 432 -38.92 -3.35 35.36
CA GLU A 432 -39.28 -4.76 35.13
C GLU A 432 -38.64 -5.77 36.09
N LEU A 433 -38.15 -5.33 37.25
CA LEU A 433 -37.43 -6.16 38.20
C LEU A 433 -38.36 -7.10 39.01
N PRO A 434 -37.87 -8.26 39.46
CA PRO A 434 -38.61 -9.12 40.38
C PRO A 434 -38.77 -8.46 41.75
N THR A 435 -40.01 -8.31 42.21
CA THR A 435 -40.33 -7.80 43.55
C THR A 435 -40.07 -8.86 44.62
N PRO A 436 -39.62 -8.46 45.84
CA PRO A 436 -39.53 -9.37 46.98
C PRO A 436 -40.85 -10.09 47.27
N ALA A 437 -40.79 -11.33 47.76
CA ALA A 437 -41.98 -12.18 47.97
C ALA A 437 -43.06 -11.50 48.85
N GLU A 438 -42.64 -10.82 49.91
CA GLU A 438 -43.47 -10.02 50.84
C GLU A 438 -44.26 -8.91 50.14
N GLN A 439 -43.72 -8.37 49.05
CA GLN A 439 -44.27 -7.23 48.29
C GLN A 439 -45.08 -7.68 47.06
N MET A 440 -45.11 -8.99 46.74
CA MET A 440 -45.82 -9.52 45.56
C MET A 440 -47.34 -9.32 45.61
N SER A 441 -47.94 -9.38 46.80
CA SER A 441 -49.36 -9.09 47.01
C SER A 441 -49.67 -7.61 46.73
N ALA A 442 -48.86 -6.71 47.27
CA ALA A 442 -48.96 -5.27 47.06
C ALA A 442 -48.78 -4.90 45.58
N ARG A 443 -47.80 -5.48 44.87
CA ARG A 443 -47.61 -5.28 43.42
C ARG A 443 -48.84 -5.70 42.61
N ARG A 444 -49.40 -6.88 42.89
CA ARG A 444 -50.60 -7.39 42.20
C ARG A 444 -51.81 -6.49 42.43
N MET A 445 -52.03 -6.05 43.68
CA MET A 445 -53.10 -5.10 44.00
C MET A 445 -52.89 -3.75 43.29
N TYR A 446 -51.65 -3.25 43.24
CA TYR A 446 -51.32 -2.01 42.56
C TYR A 446 -51.53 -2.09 41.04
N GLN A 447 -51.20 -3.22 40.42
CA GLN A 447 -51.49 -3.49 39.00
C GLN A 447 -53.01 -3.44 38.72
N LEU A 448 -53.85 -3.96 39.62
CA LEU A 448 -55.31 -3.83 39.50
C LEU A 448 -55.79 -2.38 39.66
N GLN A 449 -55.17 -1.58 40.52
CA GLN A 449 -55.47 -0.14 40.68
C GLN A 449 -55.09 0.68 39.43
N LEU A 450 -54.01 0.33 38.72
CA LEU A 450 -53.68 0.97 37.44
C LEU A 450 -54.71 0.63 36.35
N LEU A 451 -55.26 -0.60 36.35
CA LEU A 451 -56.29 -1.00 35.38
C LEU A 451 -57.63 -0.27 35.58
N THR A 452 -57.98 0.17 36.79
CA THR A 452 -59.19 0.99 37.02
C THR A 452 -58.98 2.47 36.69
N LYS A 453 -57.72 2.95 36.65
CA LYS A 453 -57.37 4.35 36.39
C LYS A 453 -56.82 4.58 34.99
N ARG A 454 -57.71 4.54 33.99
CA ARG A 454 -57.40 4.62 32.55
C ARG A 454 -56.56 5.82 32.09
N ASN A 455 -56.45 6.89 32.89
CA ASN A 455 -55.74 8.13 32.55
C ASN A 455 -54.54 8.45 33.47
N ASP A 456 -54.21 7.62 34.47
CA ASP A 456 -53.03 7.84 35.31
C ASP A 456 -51.74 7.57 34.50
N PRO A 457 -50.67 8.36 34.68
CA PRO A 457 -49.42 8.17 33.93
C PRO A 457 -48.74 6.85 34.29
N VAL A 458 -48.15 6.21 33.28
CA VAL A 458 -47.49 4.89 33.40
C VAL A 458 -46.26 5.02 34.32
N PRO A 459 -45.93 4.04 35.19
CA PRO A 459 -44.74 4.09 36.05
C PRO A 459 -43.42 4.38 35.30
N ALA A 460 -43.27 3.89 34.07
CA ALA A 460 -42.12 4.18 33.20
C ALA A 460 -42.00 5.65 32.75
N GLN A 461 -43.04 6.48 32.94
CA GLN A 461 -43.03 7.92 32.66
C GLN A 461 -42.79 8.75 33.93
N THR A 462 -43.23 8.28 35.10
CA THR A 462 -43.11 8.99 36.39
C THR A 462 -41.90 8.58 37.21
N TRP A 463 -41.11 7.58 36.80
CA TRP A 463 -40.06 6.99 37.63
C TRP A 463 -39.08 8.02 38.25
N THR A 464 -38.84 9.15 37.58
CA THR A 464 -38.02 10.26 38.09
C THR A 464 -38.66 10.98 39.28
N GLN A 465 -39.99 11.11 39.27
CA GLN A 465 -40.82 11.66 40.34
C GLN A 465 -41.01 10.62 41.46
N ASP A 466 -41.26 9.37 41.10
CA ASP A 466 -41.37 8.26 42.06
C ASP A 466 -40.05 8.11 42.86
N ALA A 467 -38.89 8.18 42.19
CA ALA A 467 -37.57 8.23 42.83
C ALA A 467 -37.41 9.45 43.76
N ALA A 468 -37.92 10.63 43.38
CA ALA A 468 -37.93 11.81 44.25
C ALA A 468 -38.75 11.58 45.53
N THR A 469 -39.90 10.90 45.44
CA THR A 469 -40.72 10.59 46.62
C THR A 469 -40.05 9.58 47.56
N VAL A 470 -39.31 8.58 47.03
CA VAL A 470 -38.52 7.66 47.89
C VAL A 470 -37.40 8.42 48.62
N LEU A 471 -36.70 9.35 47.94
CA LEU A 471 -35.64 10.16 48.55
C LEU A 471 -36.15 11.13 49.64
N ALA A 472 -37.42 11.54 49.60
CA ALA A 472 -38.05 12.34 50.66
C ALA A 472 -38.39 11.52 51.93
N CYS A 473 -38.50 10.20 51.81
CA CYS A 473 -38.87 9.31 52.92
C CYS A 473 -37.70 9.06 53.88
N ALA A 474 -37.98 8.42 55.01
CA ALA A 474 -36.96 7.95 55.95
C ALA A 474 -36.05 6.89 55.32
N PHE A 475 -34.77 6.90 55.70
CA PHE A 475 -33.78 5.94 55.23
C PHE A 475 -34.00 4.57 55.87
N ASP A 476 -34.08 3.53 55.03
CA ASP A 476 -34.21 2.12 55.43
C ASP A 476 -33.32 1.25 54.54
N ALA A 477 -32.44 0.46 55.16
CA ALA A 477 -31.50 -0.42 54.48
C ALA A 477 -32.17 -1.46 53.56
N ALA A 478 -33.41 -1.86 53.82
CA ALA A 478 -34.17 -2.74 52.93
C ALA A 478 -34.62 -1.99 51.65
N GLN A 479 -35.07 -0.74 51.80
CA GLN A 479 -35.51 0.12 50.70
C GLN A 479 -34.34 0.61 49.84
N VAL A 480 -33.20 0.95 50.46
CA VAL A 480 -31.94 1.31 49.79
C VAL A 480 -31.53 0.25 48.77
N ARG A 481 -31.60 -1.04 49.13
CA ARG A 481 -31.24 -2.15 48.22
C ARG A 481 -32.20 -2.29 47.04
N ARG A 482 -33.50 -2.07 47.26
CA ARG A 482 -34.54 -2.06 46.19
C ARG A 482 -34.33 -0.89 45.24
N LEU A 483 -34.22 0.32 45.79
CA LEU A 483 -33.98 1.56 45.04
C LEU A 483 -32.68 1.48 44.23
N GLN A 484 -31.58 0.98 44.84
CA GLN A 484 -30.31 0.77 44.16
C GLN A 484 -30.46 -0.14 42.93
N ASN A 485 -31.14 -1.27 43.06
CA ASN A 485 -31.29 -2.22 41.96
C ASN A 485 -32.16 -1.64 40.84
N VAL A 486 -33.22 -0.91 41.17
CA VAL A 486 -34.04 -0.19 40.19
C VAL A 486 -33.24 0.90 39.46
N LEU A 487 -32.55 1.79 40.20
CA LEU A 487 -31.80 2.88 39.59
C LEU A 487 -30.66 2.38 38.70
N LYS A 488 -30.01 1.25 39.04
CA LYS A 488 -29.03 0.57 38.16
C LYS A 488 -29.60 0.17 36.79
N VAL A 489 -30.92 -0.07 36.68
CA VAL A 489 -31.59 -0.39 35.41
C VAL A 489 -32.10 0.88 34.72
N LEU A 490 -32.73 1.79 35.46
CA LEU A 490 -33.35 2.99 34.88
C LEU A 490 -32.33 4.03 34.41
N LEU A 491 -31.20 4.19 35.13
CA LEU A 491 -30.12 5.14 34.79
C LEU A 491 -29.13 4.61 33.75
N LYS A 492 -29.14 3.29 33.47
CA LYS A 492 -28.29 2.70 32.42
C LYS A 492 -28.62 3.37 31.07
N PRO A 493 -27.65 3.92 30.32
CA PRO A 493 -27.91 4.58 29.04
C PRO A 493 -28.62 3.65 28.05
#